data_AF-A0A2R6ML83-F1
#
_entry.id   AF-A0A2R6ML83-F1
#
_cell.length_a   1.000
_cell.length_b   1.000
_cell.length_c   1.000
_cell.angle_alpha   90.00
_cell.angle_beta   90.00
_cell.angle_gamma   90.00
#
_symmetry.space_group_name_H-M   'P 1'
#
loop_
_entity.id
_entity.type
_entity.pdbx_description
1 polymer ?
#
loop_
_entity_poly.entity_id
_entity_poly.type
_entity_poly.pdbx_seq_one_letter_code
_entity_poly.pdbx_strand_id
1 'polypeptide(L)'
;RDRIEHLMEKDEGHQHAAIRAKLQKAMTENVNVFRNEEGLKQALRDIRAAREAYDDVYVSDPSRTFNTDLQHTIETRNLIDLAEAITLSALARTEFRGAHWREGYQDRNDEDWIKHSMLAWNDGSPDLYYKPVILEGEDKEYEPKVRSY
;
A
#
# COMPACT_ATOMS: atom_id res chain seq x y z
N ARG A 1 1.77 -24.08 -6.60
CA ARG A 1 2.36 -24.51 -7.89
C ARG A 1 1.40 -24.14 -9.02
N ASP A 2 0.13 -24.40 -8.80
CA ASP A 2 -1.00 -24.12 -9.70
C ASP A 2 -1.07 -22.66 -10.17
N ARG A 3 -0.84 -21.67 -9.28
CA ARG A 3 -0.80 -20.24 -9.67
C ARG A 3 0.28 -19.93 -10.72
N ILE A 4 1.47 -20.52 -10.59
CA ILE A 4 2.58 -20.25 -11.51
C ILE A 4 2.28 -20.92 -12.85
N GLU A 5 1.79 -22.16 -12.82
CA GLU A 5 1.41 -22.88 -14.03
C GLU A 5 0.32 -22.12 -14.79
N HIS A 6 -0.72 -21.64 -14.10
CA HIS A 6 -1.77 -20.82 -14.70
C HIS A 6 -1.23 -19.53 -15.36
N LEU A 7 -0.30 -18.82 -14.69
CA LEU A 7 0.32 -17.61 -15.25
C LEU A 7 1.20 -17.91 -16.49
N MET A 8 1.82 -19.08 -16.54
CA MET A 8 2.72 -19.51 -17.63
C MET A 8 1.97 -20.13 -18.82
N GLU A 9 0.73 -20.58 -18.62
CA GLU A 9 -0.13 -21.15 -19.68
C GLU A 9 -0.89 -20.07 -20.48
N LYS A 10 -1.03 -18.87 -19.91
CA LYS A 10 -1.77 -17.77 -20.50
C LYS A 10 -0.87 -16.93 -21.42
N ASP A 11 -1.34 -16.63 -22.62
CA ASP A 11 -0.60 -15.91 -23.68
C ASP A 11 -1.23 -14.58 -24.12
N GLU A 12 -2.36 -14.19 -23.52
CA GLU A 12 -3.07 -12.94 -23.78
C GLU A 12 -3.49 -12.20 -22.49
N GLY A 13 -3.78 -10.91 -22.61
CA GLY A 13 -4.25 -10.06 -21.51
C GLY A 13 -3.33 -8.85 -21.24
N HIS A 14 -3.18 -8.49 -19.97
CA HIS A 14 -2.40 -7.32 -19.56
C HIS A 14 -0.93 -7.66 -19.21
N GLN A 15 -0.03 -6.79 -19.67
CA GLN A 15 1.38 -6.84 -19.29
C GLN A 15 1.59 -6.31 -17.88
N HIS A 16 2.33 -7.05 -17.04
CA HIS A 16 2.59 -6.65 -15.65
C HIS A 16 3.26 -5.25 -15.56
N ALA A 17 4.10 -4.90 -16.53
CA ALA A 17 4.81 -3.62 -16.59
C ALA A 17 3.84 -2.44 -16.76
N ALA A 18 2.80 -2.59 -17.57
CA ALA A 18 1.81 -1.54 -17.78
C ALA A 18 0.96 -1.29 -16.53
N ILE A 19 0.57 -2.36 -15.83
CA ILE A 19 -0.14 -2.28 -14.55
C ILE A 19 0.74 -1.60 -13.50
N ARG A 20 2.00 -2.04 -13.38
CA ARG A 20 2.98 -1.48 -12.44
C ARG A 20 3.22 0.01 -12.69
N ALA A 21 3.32 0.45 -13.95
CA ALA A 21 3.52 1.85 -14.28
C ALA A 21 2.32 2.73 -13.84
N LYS A 22 1.08 2.26 -14.06
CA LYS A 22 -0.12 2.95 -13.58
C LYS A 22 -0.15 3.04 -12.06
N LEU A 23 0.16 1.95 -11.36
CA LEU A 23 0.24 1.91 -9.90
C LEU A 23 1.28 2.91 -9.36
N GLN A 24 2.48 2.91 -9.94
CA GLN A 24 3.56 3.83 -9.57
C GLN A 24 3.16 5.29 -9.77
N LYS A 25 2.50 5.60 -10.88
CA LYS A 25 1.98 6.95 -11.15
C LYS A 25 0.97 7.38 -10.08
N ALA A 26 -0.05 6.55 -9.82
CA ALA A 26 -1.08 6.84 -8.82
C ALA A 26 -0.49 7.09 -7.42
N MET A 27 0.45 6.24 -6.98
CA MET A 27 1.12 6.40 -5.69
C MET A 27 1.99 7.66 -5.62
N THR A 28 2.69 7.99 -6.71
CA THR A 28 3.57 9.18 -6.78
C THR A 28 2.78 10.47 -6.75
N GLU A 29 1.64 10.52 -7.45
CA GLU A 29 0.81 11.73 -7.55
C GLU A 29 0.04 11.99 -6.25
N ASN A 30 -0.44 10.95 -5.57
CA ASN A 30 -1.46 11.10 -4.53
C ASN A 30 -1.07 10.59 -3.12
N VAL A 31 0.00 9.80 -3.00
CA VAL A 31 0.38 9.12 -1.74
C VAL A 31 1.83 9.46 -1.33
N ASN A 32 2.32 10.61 -1.81
CA ASN A 32 3.68 11.09 -1.58
C ASN A 32 3.78 11.93 -0.29
N VAL A 33 4.75 12.84 -0.20
CA VAL A 33 4.99 13.69 0.99
C VAL A 33 3.72 14.41 1.43
N PHE A 34 3.08 15.14 0.51
CA PHE A 34 1.83 15.85 0.76
C PHE A 34 0.65 15.01 0.32
N ARG A 35 -0.36 14.90 1.18
CA ARG A 35 -1.54 14.07 0.94
C ARG A 35 -2.79 14.87 1.29
N ASN A 36 -3.82 14.75 0.47
CA ASN A 36 -5.15 15.23 0.79
C ASN A 36 -6.17 14.10 0.62
N GLU A 37 -7.37 14.31 1.15
CA GLU A 37 -8.39 13.26 1.17
C GLU A 37 -8.83 12.82 -0.23
N GLU A 38 -9.04 13.77 -1.14
CA GLU A 38 -9.50 13.46 -2.49
C GLU A 38 -8.46 12.67 -3.29
N GLY A 39 -7.19 13.08 -3.21
CA GLY A 39 -6.07 12.39 -3.83
C GLY A 39 -5.93 10.96 -3.30
N LEU A 40 -6.02 10.75 -1.97
CA LEU A 40 -5.98 9.41 -1.39
C LEU A 40 -7.15 8.54 -1.84
N LYS A 41 -8.37 9.09 -1.93
CA LYS A 41 -9.53 8.38 -2.49
C LYS A 41 -9.34 8.06 -3.98
N GLN A 42 -8.73 8.96 -4.75
CA GLN A 42 -8.40 8.72 -6.16
C GLN A 42 -7.37 7.60 -6.30
N ALA A 43 -6.29 7.63 -5.53
CA ALA A 43 -5.30 6.57 -5.50
C ALA A 43 -5.93 5.21 -5.20
N LEU A 44 -6.85 5.11 -4.23
CA LEU A 44 -7.56 3.85 -3.96
C LEU A 44 -8.37 3.35 -5.15
N ARG A 45 -9.04 4.24 -5.90
CA ARG A 45 -9.73 3.86 -7.13
C ARG A 45 -8.75 3.31 -8.17
N ASP A 46 -7.63 3.98 -8.37
CA ASP A 46 -6.62 3.59 -9.35
C ASP A 46 -5.92 2.28 -8.97
N ILE A 47 -5.65 2.06 -7.68
CA ILE A 47 -5.08 0.82 -7.15
C ILE A 47 -6.06 -0.35 -7.35
N ARG A 48 -7.35 -0.14 -7.11
CA ARG A 48 -8.39 -1.17 -7.36
C ARG A 48 -8.53 -1.48 -8.84
N ALA A 49 -8.49 -0.47 -9.71
CA ALA A 49 -8.44 -0.69 -11.16
C ALA A 49 -7.17 -1.46 -11.59
N ALA A 50 -6.03 -1.20 -10.95
CA ALA A 50 -4.81 -1.97 -11.20
C ALA A 50 -4.92 -3.43 -10.73
N ARG A 51 -5.63 -3.68 -9.61
CA ARG A 51 -5.96 -5.03 -9.13
C ARG A 51 -6.85 -5.77 -10.12
N GLU A 52 -7.94 -5.16 -10.57
CA GLU A 52 -8.84 -5.74 -11.58
C GLU A 52 -8.10 -6.04 -12.88
N ALA A 53 -7.24 -5.13 -13.34
CA ALA A 53 -6.40 -5.39 -14.51
C ALA A 53 -5.37 -6.53 -14.28
N TYR A 54 -4.94 -6.75 -13.04
CA TYR A 54 -4.03 -7.84 -12.71
C TYR A 54 -4.71 -9.21 -12.78
N ASP A 55 -6.03 -9.28 -12.60
CA ASP A 55 -6.77 -10.54 -12.75
C ASP A 55 -6.66 -11.09 -14.19
N ASP A 56 -6.43 -10.20 -15.16
CA ASP A 56 -6.19 -10.56 -16.57
C ASP A 56 -4.70 -10.47 -16.98
N VAL A 57 -3.75 -10.54 -16.03
CA VAL A 57 -2.31 -10.49 -16.35
C VAL A 57 -1.81 -11.79 -17.02
N TYR A 58 -0.77 -11.68 -17.86
CA TYR A 58 -0.06 -12.84 -18.42
C TYR A 58 1.47 -12.67 -18.33
N VAL A 59 2.19 -13.78 -18.46
CA VAL A 59 3.64 -13.84 -18.57
C VAL A 59 4.01 -14.13 -20.02
N SER A 60 4.81 -13.26 -20.63
CA SER A 60 5.20 -13.36 -22.04
C SER A 60 6.36 -14.31 -22.28
N ASP A 61 7.33 -14.37 -21.34
CA ASP A 61 8.46 -15.28 -21.45
C ASP A 61 8.04 -16.70 -21.03
N PRO A 62 8.08 -17.71 -21.93
CA PRO A 62 7.71 -19.09 -21.60
C PRO A 62 8.80 -19.84 -20.82
N SER A 63 9.98 -19.25 -20.64
CA SER A 63 11.14 -19.89 -19.99
C SER A 63 10.83 -20.26 -18.53
N ARG A 64 11.30 -21.41 -18.06
CA ARG A 64 11.13 -21.82 -16.64
C ARG A 64 12.33 -21.49 -15.76
N THR A 65 13.45 -21.11 -16.37
CA THR A 65 14.73 -20.89 -15.68
C THR A 65 15.07 -19.41 -15.77
N PHE A 66 15.33 -18.75 -14.64
CA PHE A 66 15.64 -17.31 -14.57
C PHE A 66 14.61 -16.39 -15.27
N ASN A 67 13.33 -16.76 -15.22
CA ASN A 67 12.26 -15.97 -15.82
C ASN A 67 11.94 -14.74 -14.96
N THR A 68 12.51 -13.60 -15.35
CA THR A 68 12.32 -12.32 -14.66
C THR A 68 10.95 -11.71 -14.95
N ASP A 69 10.32 -12.04 -16.07
CA ASP A 69 8.97 -11.61 -16.41
C ASP A 69 7.95 -12.24 -15.44
N LEU A 70 8.03 -13.55 -15.21
CA LEU A 70 7.25 -14.25 -14.18
C LEU A 70 7.49 -13.64 -12.79
N GLN A 71 8.76 -13.40 -12.43
CA GLN A 71 9.09 -12.81 -11.14
C GLN A 71 8.44 -11.42 -10.98
N HIS A 72 8.63 -10.53 -11.94
CA HIS A 72 8.05 -9.20 -11.89
C HIS A 72 6.52 -9.23 -11.93
N THR A 73 5.93 -10.19 -12.65
CA THR A 73 4.49 -10.41 -12.67
C THR A 73 3.98 -10.76 -11.28
N ILE A 74 4.64 -11.67 -10.56
CA ILE A 74 4.29 -12.00 -9.17
C ILE A 74 4.47 -10.79 -8.25
N GLU A 75 5.59 -10.08 -8.39
CA GLU A 75 5.90 -8.89 -7.58
C GLU A 75 4.91 -7.75 -7.80
N THR A 76 4.40 -7.55 -9.02
CA THR A 76 3.38 -6.54 -9.31
C THR A 76 2.13 -6.76 -8.46
N ARG A 77 1.68 -8.01 -8.25
CA ARG A 77 0.55 -8.29 -7.33
C ARG A 77 0.84 -7.80 -5.91
N ASN A 78 2.03 -8.14 -5.41
CA ASN A 78 2.43 -7.78 -4.04
C ASN A 78 2.51 -6.26 -3.89
N LEU A 79 2.99 -5.56 -4.92
CA LEU A 79 3.04 -4.10 -4.93
C LEU A 79 1.63 -3.47 -4.88
N ILE A 80 0.64 -4.06 -5.57
CA ILE A 80 -0.76 -3.61 -5.51
C ILE A 80 -1.29 -3.75 -4.07
N ASP A 81 -1.04 -4.88 -3.40
CA ASP A 81 -1.45 -5.11 -2.01
C ASP A 81 -0.83 -4.08 -1.05
N LEU A 82 0.48 -3.84 -1.19
CA LEU A 82 1.20 -2.85 -0.38
C LEU A 82 0.71 -1.42 -0.64
N ALA A 83 0.46 -1.07 -1.90
CA ALA A 83 -0.06 0.24 -2.27
C ALA A 83 -1.43 0.50 -1.64
N GLU A 84 -2.33 -0.48 -1.68
CA GLU A 84 -3.65 -0.38 -1.07
C GLU A 84 -3.54 -0.25 0.45
N ALA A 85 -2.69 -1.05 1.09
CA ALA A 85 -2.48 -1.01 2.53
C ALA A 85 -1.95 0.36 3.01
N ILE A 86 -0.95 0.91 2.31
CA ILE A 86 -0.39 2.23 2.59
C ILE A 86 -1.48 3.30 2.42
N THR A 87 -2.21 3.27 1.32
CA THR A 87 -3.17 4.31 0.96
C THR A 87 -4.38 4.30 1.89
N LEU A 88 -4.90 3.13 2.26
CA LEU A 88 -5.98 3.00 3.25
C LEU A 88 -5.55 3.53 4.61
N SER A 89 -4.35 3.16 5.07
CA SER A 89 -3.79 3.63 6.33
C SER A 89 -3.59 5.15 6.33
N ALA A 90 -3.10 5.70 5.22
CA ALA A 90 -2.92 7.13 5.05
C ALA A 90 -4.26 7.87 4.98
N LEU A 91 -5.29 7.28 4.35
CA LEU A 91 -6.63 7.87 4.25
C LEU A 91 -7.31 7.95 5.62
N ALA A 92 -7.26 6.86 6.37
CA ALA A 92 -7.89 6.76 7.69
C ALA A 92 -7.18 7.60 8.76
N ARG A 93 -5.86 7.81 8.64
CA ARG A 93 -5.10 8.63 9.60
C ARG A 93 -5.32 10.12 9.33
N THR A 94 -5.94 10.79 10.30
CA THR A 94 -6.31 12.21 10.22
C THR A 94 -5.54 13.05 11.24
N GLU A 95 -4.22 13.07 11.09
CA GLU A 95 -3.29 13.91 11.87
C GLU A 95 -2.01 14.18 11.06
N PHE A 96 -1.13 15.03 11.59
CA PHE A 96 0.26 15.14 11.15
C PHE A 96 1.20 14.40 12.11
N ARG A 97 1.98 13.44 11.61
CA ARG A 97 3.00 12.74 12.43
C ARG A 97 4.18 12.25 11.60
N GLY A 98 5.36 12.82 11.86
CA GLY A 98 6.60 12.41 11.20
C GLY A 98 6.55 12.62 9.68
N ALA A 99 6.68 11.53 8.91
CA ALA A 99 6.57 11.57 7.45
C ALA A 99 5.11 11.59 6.92
N HIS A 100 4.13 11.45 7.82
CA HIS A 100 2.72 11.55 7.44
C HIS A 100 2.24 12.99 7.54
N TRP A 101 2.32 13.72 6.42
CA TRP A 101 1.68 15.02 6.26
C TRP A 101 0.32 14.87 5.60
N ARG A 102 -0.70 15.52 6.17
CA ARG A 102 -2.09 15.43 5.71
C ARG A 102 -2.77 16.80 5.68
N GLU A 103 -3.17 17.26 4.49
CA GLU A 103 -3.90 18.51 4.31
C GLU A 103 -5.18 18.50 5.16
N GLY A 104 -5.45 19.62 5.83
CA GLY A 104 -6.55 19.74 6.79
C GLY A 104 -6.26 19.18 8.19
N TYR A 105 -5.16 18.45 8.37
CA TYR A 105 -4.76 17.84 9.65
C TYR A 105 -3.27 18.07 9.93
N GLN A 106 -2.92 19.28 10.37
CA GLN A 106 -1.53 19.74 10.50
C GLN A 106 -0.94 19.57 11.90
N ASP A 107 -1.76 19.22 12.87
CA ASP A 107 -1.34 19.00 14.24
C ASP A 107 -1.13 17.52 14.52
N ARG A 108 -0.20 17.25 15.44
CA ARG A 108 -0.03 15.94 16.04
C ARG A 108 -1.13 15.75 17.07
N ASN A 109 -1.99 14.76 16.88
CA ASN A 109 -3.10 14.47 17.79
C ASN A 109 -2.75 13.23 18.64
N ASP A 110 -2.16 13.48 19.81
CA ASP A 110 -1.77 12.41 20.73
C ASP A 110 -2.96 11.78 21.47
N GLU A 111 -4.09 12.46 21.56
CA GLU A 111 -5.32 11.94 22.21
C GLU A 111 -5.89 10.76 21.43
N ASP A 112 -5.99 10.90 20.10
CA ASP A 112 -6.62 9.88 19.26
C ASP A 112 -5.62 8.95 18.55
N TRP A 113 -4.38 9.39 18.31
CA TRP A 113 -3.47 8.73 17.35
C TRP A 113 -2.16 8.18 17.93
N ILE A 114 -2.05 8.03 19.26
CA ILE A 114 -1.01 7.18 19.88
C ILE A 114 -1.39 5.69 19.71
N LYS A 115 -1.35 5.28 18.44
CA LYS A 115 -1.66 3.92 17.98
C LYS A 115 -0.99 3.63 16.65
N HIS A 116 -0.64 2.37 16.47
CA HIS A 116 -0.18 1.82 15.21
C HIS A 116 -1.39 1.51 14.33
N SER A 117 -1.35 1.94 13.07
CA SER A 117 -2.25 1.45 12.03
C SER A 117 -1.80 0.05 11.64
N MET A 118 -2.68 -0.93 11.82
CA MET A 118 -2.45 -2.32 11.49
C MET A 118 -3.40 -2.73 10.37
N LEU A 119 -2.93 -3.58 9.47
CA LEU A 119 -3.75 -4.04 8.35
C LEU A 119 -3.62 -5.55 8.21
N ALA A 120 -4.75 -6.24 8.30
CA ALA A 120 -4.84 -7.67 8.04
C ALA A 120 -5.38 -7.88 6.63
N TRP A 121 -4.69 -8.72 5.85
CA TRP A 121 -5.05 -8.97 4.46
C TRP A 121 -5.99 -10.18 4.35
N ASN A 122 -7.25 -9.96 3.96
CA ASN A 122 -8.23 -11.02 3.74
C ASN A 122 -8.56 -11.11 2.24
N ASP A 123 -7.66 -11.68 1.45
CA ASP A 123 -7.87 -11.96 0.01
C ASP A 123 -8.44 -10.78 -0.81
N GLY A 124 -7.91 -9.57 -0.61
CA GLY A 124 -8.35 -8.36 -1.32
C GLY A 124 -9.38 -7.50 -0.55
N SER A 125 -9.78 -7.92 0.64
CA SER A 125 -10.56 -7.12 1.59
C SER A 125 -9.72 -6.79 2.83
N PRO A 126 -8.88 -5.75 2.78
CA PRO A 126 -8.04 -5.37 3.90
C PRO A 126 -8.86 -4.89 5.10
N ASP A 127 -8.61 -5.47 6.27
CA ASP A 127 -9.18 -5.03 7.54
C ASP A 127 -8.20 -4.11 8.27
N LEU A 128 -8.61 -2.86 8.47
CA LEU A 128 -7.83 -1.84 9.17
C LEU A 128 -8.23 -1.80 10.63
N TYR A 129 -7.26 -2.05 11.49
CA TYR A 129 -7.44 -1.97 12.93
C TYR A 129 -6.26 -1.22 13.57
N TYR A 130 -6.39 -0.92 14.86
CA TYR A 130 -5.36 -0.17 15.58
C TYR A 130 -4.86 -0.96 16.77
N LYS A 131 -3.57 -0.80 17.06
CA LYS A 131 -2.96 -1.27 18.31
C LYS A 131 -2.38 -0.08 19.07
N PRO A 132 -2.63 0.05 20.38
CA PRO A 132 -2.06 1.13 21.16
C PRO A 132 -0.52 1.06 21.13
N VAL A 133 0.13 2.21 21.20
CA VAL A 133 1.58 2.26 21.41
C VAL A 133 1.86 1.86 22.86
N ILE A 134 2.91 1.06 23.06
CA ILE A 134 3.41 0.74 24.41
C ILE A 134 4.35 1.88 24.81
N LEU A 135 3.91 2.71 25.76
CA LEU A 135 4.70 3.83 26.29
C LEU A 135 5.52 3.46 27.53
N GLU A 136 5.15 2.36 28.19
CA GLU A 136 5.86 1.82 29.35
C GLU A 136 7.10 1.05 28.88
N GLY A 137 8.28 1.49 29.34
CA GLY A 137 9.53 0.74 29.23
C GLY A 137 9.94 0.13 30.58
N GLU A 138 10.91 -0.78 30.58
CA GLU A 138 11.39 -1.46 31.81
C GLU A 138 11.84 -0.48 32.90
N ASP A 139 12.52 0.61 32.52
CA ASP A 139 13.10 1.59 33.45
C ASP A 139 12.36 2.93 33.50
N LYS A 140 11.52 3.23 32.50
CA LYS A 140 10.90 4.55 32.35
C LYS A 140 9.67 4.52 31.44
N GLU A 141 8.65 5.26 31.84
CA GLU A 141 7.51 5.59 30.98
C GLU A 141 7.83 6.78 30.06
N TYR A 142 7.53 6.62 28.77
CA TYR A 142 7.73 7.66 27.78
C TYR A 142 6.53 8.59 27.71
N GLU A 143 6.71 9.84 28.13
CA GLU A 143 5.74 10.91 27.90
C GLU A 143 5.90 11.49 26.48
N PRO A 144 4.84 11.50 25.66
CA PRO A 144 4.84 12.19 24.38
C PRO A 144 5.17 13.67 24.53
N LYS A 145 6.19 14.15 23.81
CA LYS A 145 6.60 15.56 23.81
C LYS A 145 6.66 16.11 22.40
N VAL A 146 6.35 17.39 22.24
CA VAL A 146 6.46 18.10 20.97
C VAL A 146 7.86 17.91 20.38
N ARG A 147 7.92 17.52 19.11
CA ARG A 147 9.16 17.35 18.36
C ARG A 147 9.35 18.53 17.43
N SER A 148 10.36 19.37 17.70
CA SER A 148 10.83 20.42 16.78
C SER A 148 12.07 19.93 16.01
N TYR A 149 12.21 20.34 14.75
CA TYR A 149 13.37 20.06 13.89
C TYR A 149 14.12 21.35 13.57
#